data_AF-A0A7V9DCT1-F1
#
_entry.id   AF-A0A7V9DCT1-F1
#
_cell.length_a   1.000
_cell.length_b   1.000
_cell.length_c   1.000
_cell.angle_alpha   90.00
_cell.angle_beta   90.00
_cell.angle_gamma   90.00
#
_symmetry.space_group_name_H-M   'P 1'
#
loop_
_entity.id
_entity.type
_entity.pdbx_description
1 polymer ?
#
loop_
_entity_poly.entity_id
_entity_poly.type
_entity_poly.pdbx_seq_one_letter_code
_entity_poly.pdbx_strand_id
1 'polypeptide(L)'
;MKRTLSLFVVVAFLSTFALGQDLSARFDAAKMRERVKRISADEFEGRGPGSPGSEKAAAYIAGQMKASGIKPGNGSSYYQNVKLVGISVDPNTELKVSGGKGKPAAF
;
A
#
# COMPACT_ATOMS: atom_id res chain seq x y z
N MET A 1 -43.25 15.20 34.59
CA MET A 1 -42.19 16.23 34.42
C MET A 1 -40.81 15.77 34.91
N LYS A 2 -40.68 15.08 36.06
CA LYS A 2 -39.36 14.64 36.59
C LYS A 2 -38.65 13.55 35.75
N ARG A 3 -39.42 12.65 35.10
CA ARG A 3 -38.89 11.57 34.25
C ARG A 3 -38.37 12.03 32.88
N THR A 4 -39.04 13.00 32.27
CA THR A 4 -38.64 13.60 30.99
C THR A 4 -37.39 14.48 31.15
N LEU A 5 -37.26 15.16 32.29
CA LEU A 5 -36.07 15.95 32.63
C LEU A 5 -34.85 15.04 32.88
N SER A 6 -35.05 13.88 33.51
CA SER A 6 -33.97 12.91 33.76
C SER A 6 -33.44 12.26 32.47
N LEU A 7 -34.32 11.97 31.50
CA LEU A 7 -33.89 11.48 30.17
C LEU A 7 -33.07 12.53 29.41
N PHE A 8 -33.45 13.80 29.48
CA PHE A 8 -32.73 14.89 28.82
C PHE A 8 -31.31 15.10 29.40
N VAL A 9 -31.16 14.98 30.72
CA VAL A 9 -29.87 15.08 31.39
C VAL A 9 -28.94 13.91 31.02
N VAL A 10 -29.47 12.69 30.90
CA VAL A 10 -28.68 11.51 30.49
C VAL A 10 -28.21 11.64 29.03
N VAL A 11 -29.05 12.13 28.13
CA VAL A 11 -28.68 12.39 26.72
C VAL A 11 -27.64 13.51 26.62
N ALA A 12 -27.75 14.56 27.44
CA ALA A 12 -26.77 15.64 27.50
C ALA A 12 -25.40 15.16 28.02
N PHE A 13 -25.39 14.24 29.00
CA PHE A 13 -24.17 13.63 29.53
C PHE A 13 -23.50 12.65 28.55
N LEU A 14 -24.29 11.93 27.74
CA LEU A 14 -23.77 11.05 26.69
C LEU A 14 -23.12 11.85 25.55
N SER A 15 -23.67 13.02 25.22
CA SER A 15 -23.16 13.92 24.18
C SER A 15 -21.78 14.49 24.50
N THR A 16 -21.52 14.84 25.77
CA THR A 16 -20.23 15.40 26.20
C THR A 16 -19.11 14.35 26.21
N PHE A 17 -19.43 13.07 26.42
CA PHE A 17 -18.45 11.98 26.31
C PHE A 17 -17.94 11.77 24.88
N ALA A 18 -18.75 12.08 23.87
CA ALA A 18 -18.38 11.92 22.46
C ALA A 18 -17.39 12.99 21.95
N LEU A 19 -17.33 14.17 22.58
CA LEU A 19 -16.46 15.28 22.18
C LEU A 19 -15.05 15.20 22.81
N GLY A 20 -14.83 14.28 23.75
CA GLY A 20 -13.55 14.09 24.45
C GLY A 20 -12.62 13.06 23.84
N GLN A 21 -12.83 12.63 22.60
CA GLN A 21 -11.90 11.71 21.94
C GLN A 21 -10.58 12.41 21.67
N ASP A 22 -9.54 12.04 22.41
CA ASP A 22 -8.16 12.44 22.11
C ASP A 22 -7.76 11.88 20.74
N LEU A 23 -7.70 12.76 19.75
CA LEU A 23 -7.34 12.44 18.39
C LEU A 23 -5.83 12.20 18.20
N SER A 24 -4.99 12.51 19.20
CA SER A 24 -3.54 12.33 19.11
C SER A 24 -3.14 10.87 18.89
N ALA A 25 -3.98 9.92 19.33
CA ALA A 25 -3.78 8.48 19.12
C ALA A 25 -4.08 8.00 17.68
N ARG A 26 -4.44 8.88 16.74
CA ARG A 26 -4.75 8.51 15.34
C ARG A 26 -3.54 8.04 14.54
N PHE A 27 -2.33 8.44 14.91
CA PHE A 27 -1.11 8.06 14.22
C PHE A 27 -0.19 7.25 15.13
N ASP A 28 0.16 6.05 14.68
CA ASP A 28 1.07 5.15 15.36
C ASP A 28 2.33 4.95 14.51
N ALA A 29 3.41 5.62 14.92
CA ALA A 29 4.69 5.59 14.23
C ALA A 29 5.32 4.19 14.22
N ALA A 30 5.05 3.35 15.23
CA ALA A 30 5.57 1.98 15.28
C ALA A 30 4.86 1.11 14.23
N LYS A 31 3.52 1.21 14.13
CA LYS A 31 2.75 0.51 13.09
C LYS A 31 3.15 0.95 11.68
N MET A 32 3.44 2.25 11.48
CA MET A 32 3.94 2.72 10.18
C MET A 32 5.29 2.08 9.85
N ARG A 33 6.24 2.07 10.80
CA ARG A 33 7.55 1.44 10.61
C ARG A 33 7.45 -0.05 10.30
N GLU A 34 6.58 -0.79 11.00
CA GLU A 34 6.35 -2.22 10.73
C GLU A 34 5.83 -2.46 9.31
N ARG A 35 4.90 -1.63 8.82
CA ARG A 35 4.39 -1.73 7.44
C ARG A 35 5.49 -1.45 6.41
N VAL A 36 6.31 -0.42 6.63
CA VAL A 36 7.44 -0.08 5.75
C VAL A 36 8.48 -1.19 5.74
N LYS A 37 8.81 -1.75 6.91
CA LYS A 37 9.75 -2.87 7.05
C LYS A 37 9.25 -4.10 6.31
N ARG A 38 7.96 -4.42 6.43
CA ARG A 38 7.36 -5.57 5.76
C ARG A 38 7.41 -5.43 4.24
N ILE A 39 6.85 -4.36 3.69
CA ILE A 39 6.76 -4.21 2.23
C ILE A 39 8.14 -4.08 1.56
N SER A 40 9.17 -3.72 2.32
CA SER A 40 10.57 -3.59 1.86
C SER A 40 11.42 -4.83 2.15
N ALA A 41 10.84 -5.91 2.67
CA ALA A 41 11.57 -7.15 2.92
C ALA A 41 11.94 -7.87 1.61
N ASP A 42 12.99 -8.68 1.66
CA ASP A 42 13.54 -9.40 0.50
C ASP A 42 12.50 -10.33 -0.16
N GLU A 43 11.52 -10.83 0.60
CA GLU A 43 10.40 -11.63 0.10
C GLU A 43 9.55 -10.92 -0.97
N PHE A 44 9.61 -9.59 -1.00
CA PHE A 44 8.96 -8.75 -2.00
C PHE A 44 9.85 -8.47 -3.22
N GLU A 45 11.11 -8.97 -3.28
CA GLU A 45 11.96 -9.05 -4.47
C GLU A 45 12.15 -7.74 -5.29
N GLY A 46 11.78 -6.59 -4.72
CA GLY A 46 11.58 -5.34 -5.45
C GLY A 46 10.19 -5.22 -6.10
N ARG A 47 9.72 -3.99 -6.30
CA ARG A 47 8.33 -3.71 -6.75
C ARG A 47 8.29 -3.09 -8.15
N GLY A 48 9.11 -3.62 -9.05
CA GLY A 48 9.09 -3.23 -10.47
C GLY A 48 7.74 -3.55 -11.11
N PRO A 49 7.25 -2.77 -12.08
CA PRO A 49 5.96 -3.04 -12.73
C PRO A 49 5.89 -4.47 -13.29
N GLY A 50 4.84 -5.22 -12.93
CA GLY A 50 4.62 -6.59 -13.41
C GLY A 50 5.56 -7.64 -12.83
N SER A 51 6.38 -7.30 -11.83
CA SER A 51 7.21 -8.28 -11.11
C SER A 51 6.39 -9.09 -10.09
N PRO A 52 6.81 -10.32 -9.73
CA PRO A 52 6.19 -11.09 -8.65
C PRO A 52 6.14 -10.31 -7.33
N GLY A 53 7.20 -9.54 -7.05
CA GLY A 53 7.28 -8.66 -5.90
C GLY A 53 6.20 -7.57 -5.85
N SER A 54 5.87 -6.98 -7.01
CA SER A 54 4.79 -6.00 -7.13
C SER A 54 3.41 -6.60 -6.84
N GLU A 55 3.17 -7.84 -7.27
CA GLU A 55 1.91 -8.56 -6.99
C GLU A 55 1.76 -8.86 -5.50
N LYS A 56 2.81 -9.37 -4.85
CA LYS A 56 2.86 -9.59 -3.40
C LYS A 56 2.57 -8.29 -2.63
N ALA A 57 3.20 -7.18 -3.05
CA ALA A 57 3.00 -5.87 -2.43
C ALA A 57 1.55 -5.37 -2.58
N ALA A 58 0.97 -5.51 -3.77
CA ALA A 58 -0.42 -5.14 -4.02
C ALA A 58 -1.39 -5.96 -3.14
N ALA A 59 -1.18 -7.27 -3.04
CA ALA A 59 -1.96 -8.15 -2.18
C ALA A 59 -1.87 -7.78 -0.69
N TYR A 60 -0.66 -7.46 -0.22
CA TYR A 60 -0.44 -6.97 1.14
C TYR A 60 -1.23 -5.68 1.41
N ILE A 61 -1.12 -4.68 0.53
CA ILE A 61 -1.83 -3.39 0.68
C ILE A 61 -3.34 -3.60 0.67
N ALA A 62 -3.88 -4.38 -0.26
CA ALA A 62 -5.30 -4.69 -0.32
C ALA A 62 -5.79 -5.38 0.98
N GLY A 63 -4.99 -6.31 1.52
CA GLY A 63 -5.25 -6.95 2.82
C GLY A 63 -5.28 -5.94 3.97
N GLN A 64 -4.33 -5.00 4.02
CA GLN A 64 -4.28 -3.95 5.05
C GLN A 64 -5.45 -2.97 4.94
N MET A 65 -5.90 -2.64 3.72
CA MET A 65 -7.08 -1.81 3.50
C MET A 65 -8.34 -2.50 4.02
N LYS A 66 -8.52 -3.77 3.66
CA LYS A 66 -9.64 -4.59 4.13
C LYS A 66 -9.65 -4.72 5.65
N ALA A 67 -8.51 -5.00 6.26
CA ALA A 67 -8.36 -5.10 7.72
C ALA A 67 -8.65 -3.78 8.44
N SER A 68 -8.44 -2.64 7.77
CA SER A 68 -8.73 -1.30 8.31
C SER A 68 -10.20 -0.87 8.10
N GLY A 69 -11.04 -1.72 7.51
CA GLY A 69 -12.46 -1.42 7.24
C GLY A 69 -12.69 -0.44 6.08
N ILE A 70 -11.66 -0.17 5.27
CA ILE A 70 -11.78 0.68 4.09
C ILE A 70 -12.60 -0.07 3.04
N LYS A 71 -13.58 0.59 2.43
CA LYS A 71 -14.35 0.00 1.33
C LYS A 71 -13.52 0.00 0.03
N PRO A 72 -13.72 -1.00 -0.85
CA PRO A 72 -13.07 -1.02 -2.15
C PRO A 72 -13.41 0.25 -2.97
N GLY A 73 -12.41 0.77 -3.67
CA GLY A 73 -12.54 2.00 -4.49
C GLY A 73 -12.87 1.73 -5.95
N ASN A 74 -12.77 0.48 -6.41
CA ASN A 74 -13.05 0.07 -7.79
C ASN A 74 -14.17 -0.99 -7.80
N GLY A 75 -15.41 -0.53 -7.59
CA GLY A 75 -16.56 -1.43 -7.40
C GLY A 75 -16.38 -2.32 -6.18
N SER A 76 -16.29 -3.63 -6.39
CA SER A 76 -16.01 -4.62 -5.33
C SER A 76 -14.51 -4.88 -5.11
N SER A 77 -13.63 -4.26 -5.89
CA SER A 77 -12.19 -4.52 -5.91
C SER A 77 -11.36 -3.43 -5.21
N TYR A 78 -10.29 -3.86 -4.53
CA TYR A 78 -9.24 -2.98 -4.00
C TYR A 78 -8.15 -2.67 -5.05
N TYR A 79 -8.20 -3.30 -6.23
CA TYR A 79 -7.17 -3.19 -7.25
C TYR A 79 -7.58 -2.23 -8.37
N GLN A 80 -6.61 -1.45 -8.84
CA GLN A 80 -6.72 -0.68 -10.07
C GLN A 80 -6.09 -1.47 -11.21
N ASN A 81 -6.85 -1.69 -12.28
CA ASN A 81 -6.34 -2.38 -13.45
C ASN A 81 -5.57 -1.38 -14.33
N VAL A 82 -4.27 -1.59 -14.50
CA VAL A 82 -3.38 -0.73 -15.30
C VAL A 82 -2.75 -1.56 -16.39
N LYS A 83 -2.76 -1.06 -17.63
CA LYS A 83 -2.09 -1.72 -18.76
C LYS A 83 -0.58 -1.55 -18.60
N LEU A 84 0.14 -2.67 -18.50
CA LEU A 84 1.59 -2.68 -18.47
C LEU A 84 2.13 -2.77 -19.89
N VAL A 85 3.21 -2.03 -20.15
CA VAL A 85 3.99 -2.12 -21.39
C VAL A 85 5.40 -2.50 -20.98
N GLY A 86 5.92 -3.57 -21.58
CA GLY A 86 7.27 -4.07 -21.31
C GLY A 86 8.09 -4.14 -22.59
N ILE A 87 9.40 -4.05 -22.45
CA ILE A 87 10.36 -4.30 -23.52
C ILE A 87 11.07 -5.60 -23.14
N SER A 88 11.00 -6.59 -24.01
CA SER A 88 11.79 -7.82 -23.87
C SER A 88 13.01 -7.72 -24.78
N VAL A 89 14.18 -8.01 -24.24
CA VAL A 89 15.42 -8.10 -25.02
C VAL A 89 15.48 -9.49 -25.66
N ASP A 90 15.86 -9.55 -26.94
CA ASP A 90 16.13 -10.83 -27.61
C ASP A 90 17.38 -11.46 -26.97
N PRO A 91 17.31 -12.68 -26.43
CA PRO A 91 18.47 -13.35 -25.83
C PRO A 91 19.64 -13.56 -26.80
N ASN A 92 19.44 -13.42 -28.11
CA ASN A 92 20.49 -13.47 -29.14
C ASN A 92 21.12 -12.10 -29.43
N THR A 93 20.78 -11.06 -28.67
CA THR A 93 21.37 -9.73 -28.85
C THR A 93 22.84 -9.73 -28.44
N GLU A 94 23.76 -9.61 -29.40
CA GLU A 94 25.20 -9.49 -29.15
C GLU A 94 25.63 -8.03 -29.01
N LEU A 95 26.40 -7.70 -27.96
CA LEU A 95 27.05 -6.39 -27.85
C LEU A 95 28.42 -6.45 -28.55
N LYS A 96 28.56 -5.77 -29.70
CA LYS A 96 29.83 -5.62 -30.40
C LYS A 96 30.45 -4.26 -30.07
N VAL A 97 31.59 -4.27 -29.39
CA VAL A 97 32.34 -3.05 -29.07
C VAL A 97 33.53 -2.94 -30.02
N SER A 98 33.59 -1.88 -30.83
CA SER A 98 34.78 -1.53 -31.61
C SER A 98 35.40 -0.24 -31.09
N GLY A 99 36.65 -0.31 -30.61
CA GLY A 99 37.44 0.86 -30.24
C GLY A 99 38.82 0.80 -30.90
N GLY A 100 39.18 1.84 -31.66
CA GLY A 100 40.52 1.98 -32.28
C GLY A 100 40.96 0.76 -33.12
N LYS A 101 42.25 0.68 -33.47
CA LYS A 101 42.84 -0.41 -34.29
C LYS A 101 42.89 -1.79 -33.60
N GLY A 102 41.97 -2.09 -32.67
CA GLY A 102 41.86 -3.39 -31.99
C GLY A 102 40.77 -4.29 -32.61
N LYS A 103 40.93 -5.61 -32.51
CA LYS A 103 39.91 -6.57 -32.95
C LYS A 103 38.62 -6.39 -32.13
N PRO A 104 37.43 -6.46 -32.76
CA PRO A 104 36.16 -6.32 -32.05
C PRO A 104 35.98 -7.47 -31.04
N ALA A 105 35.55 -7.12 -29.83
CA ALA A 105 35.10 -8.08 -28.83
C ALA A 105 33.57 -8.20 -28.89
N ALA A 106 33.06 -9.42 -28.78
CA ALA A 106 31.64 -9.73 -28.67
C ALA A 106 31.34 -10.24 -27.25
N PHE A 107 30.25 -9.76 -26.66
CA PHE A 107 29.73 -10.13 -25.34
C PHE A 107 28.26 -10.53 -25.44
#